data_AF-A0A7S2MTB8-F1
#
_entry.id   AF-A0A7S2MTB8-F1
#
_cell.length_a   1.000
_cell.length_b   1.000
_cell.length_c   1.000
_cell.angle_alpha   90.00
_cell.angle_beta   90.00
_cell.angle_gamma   90.00
#
_symmetry.space_group_name_H-M   'P 1'
#
loop_
_entity.id
_entity.type
_entity.pdbx_description
1 polymer ?
#
loop_
_entity_poly.entity_id
_entity_poly.type
_entity_poly.pdbx_seq_one_letter_code
_entity_poly.pdbx_strand_id
1 'polypeptide(L)'
;MTRAIHVTHRTKPFEMCAVADVGDSPMKNVFDVAGAHTEIEQRVTELLSAGATPLSIGGDHSVSLPILKAIRRHLNTPVALIHIASHCDTSQTIWGCEDHHAVPIRRAVENDLISPEHVIQIGIRGAQNDTEGWDYSNEHFSVVYMHELDDLGIEWVLDKARAVVKD
;
A
#
# COMPACT_ATOMS: atom_id res chain seq x y z
N MET A 1 -2.69 -32.78 2.07
CA MET A 1 -4.10 -32.41 2.27
C MET A 1 -4.13 -30.94 2.67
N THR A 2 -4.71 -30.06 1.85
CA THR A 2 -4.70 -28.60 2.08
C THR A 2 -6.01 -28.17 2.73
N ARG A 3 -5.95 -27.35 3.78
CA ARG A 3 -7.15 -26.74 4.40
C ARG A 3 -7.67 -25.61 3.49
N ALA A 4 -8.41 -25.98 2.44
CA ALA A 4 -8.72 -25.08 1.33
C ALA A 4 -9.99 -24.22 1.48
N ILE A 5 -10.80 -24.42 2.53
CA ILE A 5 -12.08 -23.70 2.72
C ILE A 5 -11.90 -22.58 3.76
N HIS A 6 -12.23 -21.35 3.38
CA HIS A 6 -12.26 -20.20 4.29
C HIS A 6 -13.40 -20.34 5.31
N VAL A 7 -13.12 -20.17 6.61
CA VAL A 7 -14.05 -20.49 7.69
C VAL A 7 -15.31 -19.61 7.71
N THR A 8 -15.17 -18.31 7.41
CA THR A 8 -16.28 -17.33 7.43
C THR A 8 -17.05 -17.36 6.10
N HIS A 9 -16.38 -17.01 5.00
CA HIS A 9 -16.99 -16.92 3.67
C HIS A 9 -17.35 -18.25 3.01
N ARG A 10 -16.89 -19.40 3.54
CA ARG A 10 -17.09 -20.74 2.96
C ARG A 10 -16.61 -20.90 1.51
N THR A 11 -15.66 -20.05 1.09
CA THR A 11 -15.08 -20.06 -0.26
C THR A 11 -13.80 -20.90 -0.33
N LYS A 12 -13.45 -21.32 -1.55
CA LYS A 12 -12.21 -22.04 -1.85
C LYS A 12 -11.39 -21.24 -2.87
N PRO A 13 -10.45 -20.38 -2.43
CA PRO A 13 -9.78 -19.44 -3.34
C PRO A 13 -9.04 -20.12 -4.49
N PHE A 14 -8.41 -21.27 -4.23
CA PHE A 14 -7.69 -22.05 -5.25
C PHE A 14 -8.58 -22.72 -6.31
N GLU A 15 -9.89 -22.79 -6.09
CA GLU A 15 -10.88 -23.20 -7.12
C GLU A 15 -11.45 -21.98 -7.85
N MET A 16 -11.40 -20.78 -7.23
CA MET A 16 -11.91 -19.54 -7.81
C MET A 16 -10.91 -18.89 -8.76
N CYS A 17 -9.61 -19.01 -8.50
CA CYS A 17 -8.55 -18.50 -9.36
C CYS A 17 -7.29 -19.36 -9.28
N ALA A 18 -6.45 -19.27 -10.33
CA ALA A 18 -5.12 -19.85 -10.31
C ALA A 18 -4.21 -19.02 -9.39
N VAL A 19 -3.60 -19.68 -8.42
CA VAL A 19 -2.66 -19.06 -7.48
C VAL A 19 -1.33 -19.78 -7.57
N ALA A 20 -0.24 -19.03 -7.65
CA ALA A 20 1.11 -19.55 -7.68
C ALA A 20 2.02 -18.73 -6.76
N ASP A 21 2.90 -19.42 -6.04
CA ASP A 21 4.09 -18.79 -5.48
C ASP A 21 5.11 -18.64 -6.60
N VAL A 22 5.52 -17.39 -6.86
CA VAL A 22 6.40 -17.02 -7.97
C VAL A 22 7.79 -16.60 -7.49
N GLY A 23 8.10 -16.87 -6.22
CA GLY A 23 9.35 -16.50 -5.55
C GLY A 23 9.51 -15.00 -5.34
N ASP A 24 10.71 -14.63 -4.91
CA ASP A 24 11.04 -13.25 -4.53
C ASP A 24 11.39 -12.38 -5.75
N SER A 25 11.31 -11.06 -5.56
CA SER A 25 11.98 -10.13 -6.48
C SER A 25 13.49 -10.35 -6.41
N PRO A 26 14.21 -10.37 -7.55
CA PRO A 26 15.66 -10.36 -7.54
C PRO A 26 16.15 -9.14 -6.76
N MET A 27 16.96 -9.34 -5.73
CA MET A 27 17.57 -8.26 -4.95
C MET A 27 19.08 -8.31 -5.16
N LYS A 28 19.57 -7.82 -6.31
CA LYS A 28 21.01 -7.76 -6.59
C LYS A 28 21.61 -6.48 -6.00
N ASN A 29 20.81 -5.42 -5.88
CA ASN A 29 21.21 -4.12 -5.39
C ASN A 29 20.93 -3.95 -3.88
N VAL A 30 21.35 -4.91 -3.04
CA VAL A 30 20.99 -4.92 -1.61
C VAL A 30 21.52 -3.72 -0.80
N PHE A 31 22.50 -2.98 -1.33
CA PHE A 31 23.06 -1.77 -0.71
C PHE A 31 22.72 -0.48 -1.47
N ASP A 32 21.90 -0.58 -2.52
CA ASP A 32 21.42 0.54 -3.33
C ASP A 32 19.90 0.48 -3.41
N VAL A 33 19.24 1.31 -2.60
CA VAL A 33 17.77 1.31 -2.46
C VAL A 33 17.10 1.62 -3.79
N ALA A 34 17.63 2.56 -4.57
CA ALA A 34 17.06 2.91 -5.88
C ALA A 34 17.19 1.75 -6.88
N GLY A 35 18.34 1.07 -6.85
CA GLY A 35 18.56 -0.16 -7.60
C GLY A 35 17.57 -1.27 -7.20
N ALA A 36 17.38 -1.50 -5.90
CA ALA A 36 16.43 -2.50 -5.38
C ALA A 36 14.98 -2.16 -5.76
N HIS A 37 14.57 -0.89 -5.68
CA HIS A 37 13.27 -0.41 -6.13
C HIS A 37 13.05 -0.69 -7.63
N THR A 38 14.08 -0.46 -8.46
CA THR A 38 14.02 -0.77 -9.90
C THR A 38 13.78 -2.26 -10.16
N GLU A 39 14.44 -3.14 -9.40
CA GLU A 39 14.27 -4.59 -9.54
C GLU A 39 12.86 -5.05 -9.12
N ILE A 40 12.34 -4.52 -8.02
CA ILE A 40 10.95 -4.78 -7.56
C ILE A 40 9.95 -4.33 -8.62
N GLU A 41 10.11 -3.12 -9.12
CA GLU A 41 9.24 -2.54 -10.14
C GLU A 41 9.23 -3.38 -11.44
N GLN A 42 10.40 -3.85 -11.87
CA GLN A 42 10.52 -4.76 -13.01
C GLN A 42 9.79 -6.07 -12.75
N ARG A 43 10.01 -6.70 -11.59
CA ARG A 43 9.36 -7.98 -11.25
C ARG A 43 7.85 -7.87 -11.25
N VAL A 44 7.30 -6.81 -10.68
CA VAL A 44 5.85 -6.57 -10.63
C VAL A 44 5.32 -6.30 -12.03
N THR A 45 6.06 -5.57 -12.87
CA THR A 45 5.70 -5.31 -14.27
C THR A 45 5.59 -6.61 -15.07
N GLU A 46 6.50 -7.56 -14.88
CA GLU A 46 6.44 -8.90 -15.51
C GLU A 46 5.18 -9.67 -15.10
N LEU A 47 4.85 -9.66 -13.81
CA LEU A 47 3.66 -10.35 -13.28
C LEU A 47 2.36 -9.76 -13.83
N LEU A 48 2.24 -8.43 -13.82
CA LEU A 48 1.09 -7.73 -14.38
C LEU A 48 0.96 -7.97 -15.89
N SER A 49 2.07 -7.96 -16.63
CA SER A 49 2.09 -8.23 -18.08
C SER A 49 1.67 -9.66 -18.43
N ALA A 50 1.87 -10.61 -17.51
CA ALA A 50 1.38 -11.98 -17.64
C ALA A 50 -0.13 -12.12 -17.30
N GLY A 51 -0.80 -11.02 -16.96
CA GLY A 51 -2.23 -11.00 -16.58
C GLY A 51 -2.50 -11.44 -15.15
N ALA A 52 -1.48 -11.51 -14.29
CA ALA A 52 -1.62 -11.86 -12.88
C ALA A 52 -1.83 -10.62 -12.00
N THR A 53 -2.63 -10.75 -10.95
CA THR A 53 -2.72 -9.76 -9.87
C THR A 53 -1.70 -10.09 -8.79
N PRO A 54 -0.72 -9.22 -8.50
CA PRO A 54 0.31 -9.51 -7.51
C PRO A 54 -0.23 -9.42 -6.08
N LEU A 55 0.13 -10.42 -5.26
CA LEU A 55 0.07 -10.36 -3.80
C LEU A 55 1.51 -10.38 -3.29
N SER A 56 1.98 -9.25 -2.78
CA SER A 56 3.37 -9.10 -2.35
C SER A 56 3.52 -9.30 -0.84
N ILE A 57 4.57 -10.01 -0.45
CA ILE A 57 5.03 -10.13 0.94
C ILE A 57 6.38 -9.42 0.98
N GLY A 58 6.40 -8.24 1.61
CA GLY A 58 7.51 -7.30 1.49
C GLY A 58 8.51 -7.30 2.65
N GLY A 59 9.49 -6.40 2.53
CA GLY A 59 10.32 -5.89 3.62
C GLY A 59 9.63 -4.72 4.31
N ASP A 60 10.36 -3.62 4.56
CA ASP A 60 9.72 -2.40 5.07
C ASP A 60 8.83 -1.74 4.01
N HIS A 61 8.09 -0.70 4.42
CA HIS A 61 7.02 -0.13 3.60
C HIS A 61 7.51 0.64 2.35
N SER A 62 8.82 0.88 2.20
CA SER A 62 9.39 1.50 0.99
C SER A 62 9.09 0.71 -0.29
N VAL A 63 8.94 -0.62 -0.18
CA VAL A 63 8.62 -1.50 -1.33
C VAL A 63 7.29 -1.18 -2.01
N SER A 64 6.37 -0.48 -1.33
CA SER A 64 5.08 -0.10 -1.92
C SER A 64 5.23 0.89 -3.08
N LEU A 65 6.23 1.78 -3.03
CA LEU A 65 6.42 2.79 -4.08
C LEU A 65 6.73 2.18 -5.46
N PRO A 66 7.73 1.28 -5.63
CA PRO A 66 7.97 0.63 -6.91
C PRO A 66 6.82 -0.28 -7.36
N ILE A 67 6.08 -0.91 -6.44
CA ILE A 67 4.88 -1.69 -6.77
C ILE A 67 3.81 -0.79 -7.39
N LEU A 68 3.52 0.37 -6.78
CA LEU A 68 2.56 1.34 -7.28
C LEU A 68 2.98 1.92 -8.64
N LYS A 69 4.28 2.16 -8.87
CA LYS A 69 4.79 2.59 -10.19
C LYS A 69 4.49 1.56 -11.27
N ALA A 70 4.69 0.27 -11.01
CA ALA A 70 4.38 -0.79 -11.95
C ALA A 70 2.87 -0.88 -12.24
N ILE A 71 2.02 -0.79 -11.21
CA ILE A 71 0.56 -0.80 -11.33
C ILE A 71 0.07 0.40 -12.14
N ARG A 72 0.53 1.62 -11.83
CA ARG A 72 0.17 2.86 -12.52
C ARG A 72 0.46 2.79 -14.02
N ARG A 73 1.60 2.22 -14.41
CA ARG A 73 1.96 2.02 -15.82
C ARG A 73 1.09 0.97 -16.49
N HIS A 74 0.77 -0.11 -15.80
CA HIS A 74 -0.07 -1.18 -16.35
C HIS A 74 -1.52 -0.74 -16.57
N LEU A 75 -2.11 -0.02 -15.61
CA LEU A 75 -3.50 0.44 -15.68
C LEU A 75 -3.66 1.76 -16.45
N ASN A 76 -2.59 2.52 -16.60
CA ASN A 76 -2.57 3.87 -17.17
C ASN A 76 -3.49 4.89 -16.46
N THR A 77 -3.89 4.61 -15.22
CA THR A 77 -4.64 5.51 -14.33
C THR A 77 -4.10 5.41 -12.91
N PRO A 78 -4.18 6.48 -12.10
CA PRO A 78 -3.92 6.39 -10.67
C PRO A 78 -4.93 5.44 -10.00
N VAL A 79 -4.53 4.85 -8.88
CA VAL A 79 -5.37 3.90 -8.12
C VAL A 79 -5.87 4.49 -6.80
N ALA A 80 -6.99 3.97 -6.31
CA ALA A 80 -7.43 4.20 -4.93
C ALA A 80 -6.53 3.42 -3.95
N LEU A 81 -6.46 3.87 -2.68
CA LEU A 81 -5.63 3.22 -1.67
C LEU A 81 -6.35 3.10 -0.33
N ILE A 82 -6.42 1.88 0.19
CA ILE A 82 -6.74 1.60 1.59
C ILE A 82 -5.43 1.27 2.30
N HIS A 83 -4.97 2.16 3.17
CA HIS A 83 -3.72 2.04 3.89
C HIS A 83 -3.98 1.73 5.37
N ILE A 84 -3.62 0.54 5.83
CA ILE A 84 -3.80 0.11 7.22
C ILE A 84 -2.43 0.13 7.91
N ALA A 85 -2.21 1.11 8.78
CA ALA A 85 -0.92 1.31 9.45
C ALA A 85 -1.07 2.11 10.75
N SER A 86 -0.04 2.07 11.59
CA SER A 86 0.08 3.01 12.72
C SER A 86 0.60 4.38 12.32
N HIS A 87 1.28 4.49 11.17
CA HIS A 87 1.93 5.71 10.68
C HIS A 87 1.36 6.14 9.33
N CYS A 88 1.47 7.42 9.01
CA CYS A 88 0.94 7.96 7.77
C CYS A 88 1.83 7.69 6.55
N ASP A 89 3.15 7.57 6.76
CA ASP A 89 4.13 7.32 5.71
C ASP A 89 4.13 8.38 4.58
N THR A 90 3.97 9.63 5.00
CA THR A 90 3.82 10.85 4.19
C THR A 90 4.87 11.93 4.50
N SER A 91 5.93 11.60 5.21
CA SER A 91 7.01 12.55 5.49
C SER A 91 7.66 13.03 4.18
N GLN A 92 8.13 14.28 4.15
CA GLN A 92 8.83 14.79 2.96
C GLN A 92 10.17 14.07 2.73
N THR A 93 11.03 14.01 3.74
CA THR A 93 12.32 13.28 3.72
C THR A 93 12.66 12.86 5.14
N ILE A 94 13.48 11.82 5.30
CA ILE A 94 14.04 11.44 6.60
C ILE A 94 15.56 11.51 6.51
N TRP A 95 16.18 12.41 7.29
CA TRP A 95 17.63 12.66 7.28
C TRP A 95 18.21 12.92 5.87
N GLY A 96 17.43 13.56 4.99
CA GLY A 96 17.80 13.82 3.60
C GLY A 96 17.68 12.62 2.66
N CYS A 97 17.17 11.48 3.14
CA CYS A 97 16.83 10.33 2.32
C CYS A 97 15.40 10.45 1.79
N GLU A 98 15.26 10.34 0.46
CA GLU A 98 13.97 10.35 -0.24
C GLU A 98 13.37 8.96 -0.45
N ASP A 99 14.18 7.91 -0.30
CA ASP A 99 13.79 6.50 -0.43
C ASP A 99 13.81 5.83 0.96
N HIS A 100 12.77 6.07 1.75
CA HIS A 100 12.63 5.59 3.13
C HIS A 100 11.22 5.06 3.40
N HIS A 101 11.03 4.17 4.38
CA HIS A 101 9.71 3.57 4.65
C HIS A 101 8.61 4.57 5.07
N ALA A 102 9.00 5.79 5.46
CA ALA A 102 8.10 6.83 5.99
C ALA A 102 7.64 7.85 4.94
N VAL A 103 8.09 7.71 3.69
CA VAL A 103 7.76 8.61 2.58
C VAL A 103 6.89 8.03 1.44
N PRO A 104 6.63 6.70 1.33
CA PRO A 104 6.13 6.12 0.09
C PRO A 104 4.74 6.64 -0.31
N ILE A 105 3.86 6.99 0.63
CA ILE A 105 2.51 7.46 0.30
C ILE A 105 2.54 8.87 -0.27
N ARG A 106 3.35 9.76 0.31
CA ARG A 106 3.53 11.11 -0.25
C ARG A 106 4.19 11.05 -1.63
N ARG A 107 5.23 10.23 -1.78
CA ARG A 107 5.86 10.01 -3.09
C ARG A 107 4.88 9.46 -4.11
N ALA A 108 3.96 8.58 -3.71
CA ALA A 108 2.94 8.05 -4.60
C ALA A 108 1.98 9.14 -5.11
N VAL A 109 1.60 10.11 -4.27
CA VAL A 109 0.83 11.29 -4.70
C VAL A 109 1.65 12.18 -5.65
N GLU A 110 2.87 12.54 -5.25
CA GLU A 110 3.75 13.43 -6.03
C GLU A 110 4.08 12.86 -7.43
N ASN A 111 4.03 11.53 -7.59
CA ASN A 111 4.27 10.83 -8.85
C ASN A 111 2.99 10.40 -9.60
N ASP A 112 1.80 10.91 -9.22
CA ASP A 112 0.50 10.57 -9.86
C ASP A 112 0.22 9.04 -9.89
N LEU A 113 0.64 8.32 -8.85
CA LEU A 113 0.44 6.87 -8.75
C LEU A 113 -0.90 6.52 -8.09
N ILE A 114 -1.34 7.36 -7.15
CA ILE A 114 -2.59 7.21 -6.40
C ILE A 114 -3.42 8.50 -6.49
N SER A 115 -4.74 8.37 -6.43
CA SER A 115 -5.66 9.51 -6.39
C SER A 115 -5.89 9.94 -4.95
N PRO A 116 -5.44 11.14 -4.50
CA PRO A 116 -5.55 11.58 -3.12
C PRO A 116 -6.98 11.53 -2.56
N GLU A 117 -7.97 11.90 -3.38
CA GLU A 117 -9.37 11.88 -2.95
C GLU A 117 -9.94 10.47 -2.70
N HIS A 118 -9.25 9.41 -3.17
CA HIS A 118 -9.61 8.00 -2.95
C HIS A 118 -8.58 7.29 -2.05
N VAL A 119 -7.92 8.02 -1.15
CA VAL A 119 -7.03 7.46 -0.13
C VAL A 119 -7.71 7.50 1.25
N ILE A 120 -7.73 6.35 1.92
CA ILE A 120 -8.05 6.24 3.34
C ILE A 120 -6.89 5.62 4.13
N GLN A 121 -6.52 6.24 5.24
CA GLN A 121 -5.54 5.73 6.19
C GLN A 121 -6.26 5.27 7.47
N ILE A 122 -5.96 4.06 7.95
CA ILE A 122 -6.70 3.43 9.05
C ILE A 122 -5.72 2.96 10.13
N GLY A 123 -5.92 3.45 11.35
CA GLY A 123 -5.20 3.02 12.55
C GLY A 123 -4.08 3.94 13.02
N ILE A 124 -4.03 5.18 12.50
CA ILE A 124 -2.97 6.16 12.81
C ILE A 124 -2.90 6.42 14.32
N ARG A 125 -1.71 6.29 14.91
CA ARG A 125 -1.46 6.46 16.35
C ARG A 125 0.03 6.60 16.67
N GLY A 126 0.33 6.83 17.96
CA GLY A 126 1.69 6.91 18.47
C GLY A 126 2.22 8.34 18.53
N ALA A 127 3.26 8.54 19.33
CA ALA A 127 3.93 9.84 19.43
C ALA A 127 4.78 10.10 18.18
N GLN A 128 4.86 11.36 17.76
CA GLN A 128 5.67 11.80 16.64
C GLN A 128 6.66 12.88 17.08
N ASN A 129 7.80 12.96 16.39
CA ASN A 129 8.78 14.02 16.62
C ASN A 129 8.37 15.33 15.93
N ASP A 130 7.55 15.24 14.88
CA ASP A 130 7.00 16.35 14.10
C ASP A 130 5.57 16.02 13.65
N THR A 131 4.82 17.03 13.20
CA THR A 131 3.43 16.86 12.72
C THR A 131 3.33 16.82 11.20
N GLU A 132 4.44 16.94 10.47
CA GLU A 132 4.44 17.27 9.05
C GLU A 132 3.72 16.22 8.20
N GLY A 133 3.99 14.94 8.45
CA GLY A 133 3.29 13.84 7.79
C GLY A 133 1.80 13.75 8.15
N TRP A 134 1.43 14.09 9.40
CA TRP A 134 0.03 14.12 9.83
C TRP A 134 -0.73 15.26 9.17
N ASP A 135 -0.15 16.45 9.16
CA ASP A 135 -0.78 17.63 8.58
C ASP A 135 -1.03 17.40 7.08
N TYR A 136 -0.03 16.86 6.36
CA TYR A 136 -0.18 16.45 4.96
C TYR A 136 -1.31 15.43 4.77
N SER A 137 -1.37 14.40 5.63
CA SER A 137 -2.38 13.33 5.49
C SER A 137 -3.79 13.84 5.75
N ASN A 138 -3.97 14.71 6.75
CA ASN A 138 -5.28 15.28 7.06
C ASN A 138 -5.74 16.30 6.01
N GLU A 139 -4.81 16.97 5.33
CA GLU A 139 -5.13 17.87 4.22
C GLU A 139 -5.56 17.12 2.95
N HIS A 140 -4.93 15.97 2.68
CA HIS A 140 -5.08 15.29 1.39
C HIS A 140 -5.95 14.03 1.42
N PHE A 141 -6.10 13.35 2.56
CA PHE A 141 -6.70 12.02 2.64
C PHE A 141 -7.82 11.93 3.68
N SER A 142 -8.56 10.83 3.64
CA SER A 142 -9.40 10.42 4.77
C SER A 142 -8.56 9.70 5.80
N VAL A 143 -8.30 10.33 6.95
CA VAL A 143 -7.58 9.69 8.06
C VAL A 143 -8.59 9.13 9.06
N VAL A 144 -8.33 7.91 9.54
CA VAL A 144 -8.99 7.26 10.66
C VAL A 144 -7.92 6.95 11.69
N TYR A 145 -7.92 7.71 12.77
CA TYR A 145 -7.06 7.46 13.91
C TYR A 145 -7.52 6.22 14.68
N MET A 146 -6.60 5.59 15.42
CA MET A 146 -6.93 4.39 16.19
C MET A 146 -8.07 4.62 17.20
N HIS A 147 -8.11 5.79 17.85
CA HIS A 147 -9.18 6.12 18.80
C HIS A 147 -10.56 6.21 18.13
N GLU A 148 -10.63 6.71 16.88
CA GLU A 148 -11.89 6.72 16.13
C GLU A 148 -12.35 5.30 15.79
N LEU A 149 -11.42 4.40 15.45
CA LEU A 149 -11.73 2.98 15.22
C LEU A 149 -12.26 2.33 16.50
N ASP A 150 -11.62 2.58 17.63
CA ASP A 150 -12.02 2.03 18.94
C ASP A 150 -13.41 2.55 19.36
N ASP A 151 -13.69 3.84 19.15
CA ASP A 151 -14.94 4.48 19.57
C ASP A 151 -16.12 4.19 18.63
N LEU A 152 -15.88 4.17 17.31
CA LEU A 152 -16.93 4.06 16.28
C LEU A 152 -17.09 2.64 15.73
N GLY A 153 -16.09 1.78 15.95
CA GLY A 153 -16.11 0.37 15.59
C GLY A 153 -15.81 0.08 14.12
N ILE A 154 -15.59 -1.20 13.82
CA ILE A 154 -15.15 -1.67 12.50
C ILE A 154 -16.15 -1.39 11.38
N GLU A 155 -17.46 -1.48 11.66
CA GLU A 155 -18.50 -1.26 10.64
C GLU A 155 -18.47 0.17 10.12
N TRP A 156 -18.30 1.16 11.00
CA TRP A 156 -18.17 2.56 10.59
C TRP A 156 -16.92 2.78 9.72
N VAL A 157 -15.80 2.13 10.07
CA VAL A 157 -14.56 2.20 9.28
C VAL A 157 -14.76 1.59 7.90
N LEU A 158 -15.46 0.45 7.80
CA LEU A 158 -15.76 -0.21 6.53
C LEU A 158 -16.64 0.67 5.63
N ASP A 159 -17.69 1.29 6.18
CA ASP A 159 -18.56 2.21 5.44
C ASP A 159 -17.79 3.44 4.95
N LYS A 160 -16.93 4.01 5.80
CA LYS A 160 -16.06 5.14 5.42
C LYS A 160 -15.07 4.73 4.33
N ALA A 161 -14.44 3.56 4.44
CA ALA A 161 -13.49 3.06 3.44
C ALA A 161 -14.14 2.90 2.07
N ARG A 162 -15.31 2.23 2.01
CA ARG A 162 -16.11 2.08 0.78
C ARG A 162 -16.49 3.41 0.15
N ALA A 163 -16.97 4.35 0.97
CA ALA A 163 -17.33 5.69 0.50
C ALA A 163 -16.14 6.45 -0.12
N VAL A 164 -14.94 6.30 0.45
CA VAL A 164 -13.72 6.95 -0.05
C VAL A 164 -13.22 6.31 -1.34
N VAL A 165 -13.15 4.98 -1.41
CA VAL A 165 -12.63 4.27 -2.59
C VAL A 165 -13.67 4.07 -3.70
N LYS A 166 -14.93 4.44 -3.45
CA LYS A 166 -16.07 4.34 -4.38
C LYS A 166 -16.39 2.91 -4.84
N ASP A 167 -16.35 1.97 -3.89
CA ASP A 167 -16.77 0.55 -4.04
C ASP A 167 -18.07 0.30 -3.25
#